data_AF-A0A6B9T7B9-F1
#
_entry.id   AF-A0A6B9T7B9-F1
#
_cell.length_a   1.000
_cell.length_b   1.000
_cell.length_c   1.000
_cell.angle_alpha   90.00
_cell.angle_beta   90.00
_cell.angle_gamma   90.00
#
_symmetry.space_group_name_H-M   'P 1'
#
loop_
_entity.id
_entity.type
_entity.pdbx_description
1 polymer ?
#
loop_
_entity_poly.entity_id
_entity_poly.type
_entity_poly.pdbx_seq_one_letter_code
_entity_poly.pdbx_strand_id
1 'polypeptide(L)'
;MGALMDLWNAFWTGLGDFGQYCLANLDLVAFLILAAIAVLGALFVVSEKEVVHSAFYLALVFLCVGFVYFFLEAEFIGVVQILVYVGAITILFAFSIMLTRRYIMKKEGEE
;
A
#
# COMPACT_ATOMS: atom_id res chain seq x y z
N MET A 1 -22.47 1.37 -39.41
CA MET A 1 -21.39 0.40 -39.12
C MET A 1 -20.04 1.07 -38.82
N GLY A 2 -19.70 2.20 -39.47
CA GLY A 2 -18.47 2.97 -39.19
C GLY A 2 -18.34 3.51 -37.77
N ALA A 3 -19.38 4.14 -37.21
CA ALA A 3 -19.33 4.73 -35.87
C ALA A 3 -18.98 3.75 -34.73
N LEU A 4 -19.30 2.46 -34.90
CA LEU A 4 -18.99 1.43 -33.91
C LEU A 4 -17.52 0.98 -34.05
N MET A 5 -16.98 0.96 -35.27
CA MET A 5 -15.55 0.75 -35.51
C MET A 5 -14.71 1.96 -35.04
N ASP A 6 -15.23 3.17 -35.18
CA ASP A 6 -14.57 4.38 -34.69
C ASP A 6 -14.51 4.40 -33.16
N LEU A 7 -15.60 4.03 -32.47
CA LEU A 7 -15.62 3.84 -31.01
C LEU A 7 -14.67 2.74 -30.55
N TRP A 8 -14.65 1.62 -31.26
CA TRP A 8 -13.76 0.50 -30.97
C TRP A 8 -12.29 0.90 -31.10
N ASN A 9 -11.93 1.62 -32.16
CA ASN A 9 -10.58 2.15 -32.34
C ASN A 9 -10.26 3.21 -31.30
N ALA A 10 -11.14 4.18 -31.06
CA ALA A 10 -10.94 5.24 -30.07
C ALA A 10 -10.71 4.68 -28.65
N PHE A 11 -11.37 3.58 -28.29
CA PHE A 11 -11.11 2.88 -27.04
C PHE A 11 -9.68 2.33 -26.96
N TRP A 12 -9.24 1.61 -28.00
CA TRP A 12 -7.88 1.07 -28.07
C TRP A 12 -6.81 2.17 -28.16
N THR A 13 -7.07 3.25 -28.90
CA THR A 13 -6.19 4.42 -28.97
C THR A 13 -6.12 5.12 -27.62
N GLY A 14 -7.25 5.32 -26.93
CA GLY A 14 -7.28 5.89 -25.59
C GLY A 14 -6.50 5.07 -24.55
N LEU A 15 -6.51 3.74 -24.67
CA LEU A 15 -5.69 2.86 -23.83
C LEU A 15 -4.19 3.02 -24.14
N GLY A 16 -3.83 3.13 -25.42
CA GLY A 16 -2.45 3.38 -25.87
C GLY A 16 -1.94 4.75 -25.44
N ASP A 17 -2.76 5.78 -25.59
CA ASP A 17 -2.48 7.15 -25.18
C ASP A 17 -2.34 7.25 -23.66
N PHE A 18 -3.15 6.52 -22.89
CA PHE A 18 -2.99 6.40 -21.44
C PHE A 18 -1.62 5.80 -21.07
N GLY A 19 -1.20 4.74 -21.77
CA GLY A 19 0.12 4.13 -21.57
C GLY A 19 1.27 5.11 -21.86
N GLN A 20 1.17 5.89 -22.94
CA GLN A 20 2.13 6.94 -23.25
C GLN A 20 2.08 8.09 -22.24
N TYR A 21 0.88 8.48 -21.80
CA TYR A 21 0.67 9.50 -20.78
C TYR A 21 1.30 9.10 -19.44
N CYS A 22 1.20 7.83 -19.06
CA CYS A 22 1.89 7.31 -17.89
C CYS A 22 3.41 7.44 -18.04
N LEU A 23 3.98 6.99 -19.15
CA LEU A 23 5.43 7.07 -19.37
C LEU A 23 5.96 8.49 -19.54
N ALA A 24 5.13 9.43 -19.99
CA ALA A 24 5.48 10.83 -20.15
C ALA A 24 5.56 11.60 -18.81
N ASN A 25 4.88 11.12 -17.76
CA ASN A 25 4.81 11.80 -16.46
C ASN A 25 5.53 10.98 -15.38
N LEU A 26 6.72 11.43 -14.97
CA LEU A 26 7.55 10.73 -13.97
C LEU A 26 6.87 10.58 -12.61
N ASP A 27 6.11 11.59 -12.18
CA ASP A 27 5.39 11.57 -10.90
C ASP A 27 4.31 10.47 -10.88
N LEU A 28 3.65 10.25 -12.02
CA LEU A 28 2.62 9.23 -12.17
C LEU A 28 3.23 7.83 -12.20
N VAL A 29 4.38 7.66 -12.85
CA VAL A 29 5.14 6.39 -12.79
C VAL A 29 5.56 6.07 -11.36
N ALA A 30 6.10 7.05 -10.64
CA ALA A 30 6.50 6.88 -9.25
C ALA A 30 5.30 6.53 -8.35
N PHE A 31 4.17 7.23 -8.54
CA PHE A 31 2.91 6.91 -7.86
C PHE A 31 2.44 5.49 -8.15
N LEU A 32 2.42 5.05 -9.41
CA LEU A 32 1.98 3.70 -9.80
C LEU A 32 2.87 2.62 -9.17
N ILE A 33 4.18 2.83 -9.12
CA ILE A 33 5.12 1.91 -8.48
C ILE A 33 4.83 1.83 -6.96
N LEU A 34 4.71 2.98 -6.29
CA LEU A 34 4.39 3.01 -4.85
C LEU A 34 3.02 2.38 -4.56
N ALA A 35 2.02 2.65 -5.39
CA ALA A 35 0.68 2.07 -5.26
C ALA A 35 0.71 0.55 -5.45
N ALA A 36 1.43 0.04 -6.44
CA ALA A 36 1.61 -1.39 -6.64
C ALA A 36 2.30 -2.05 -5.44
N ILE A 37 3.38 -1.45 -4.93
CA ILE A 37 4.08 -1.92 -3.73
C ILE A 37 3.16 -1.90 -2.51
N ALA A 38 2.37 -0.85 -2.32
CA ALA A 38 1.42 -0.74 -1.20
C ALA A 38 0.33 -1.82 -1.27
N VAL A 39 -0.23 -2.08 -2.46
CA VAL A 39 -1.24 -3.13 -2.63
C VAL A 39 -0.65 -4.51 -2.38
N LEU A 40 0.53 -4.81 -2.93
CA LEU A 40 1.23 -6.07 -2.67
C LEU A 40 1.57 -6.22 -1.18
N GLY A 41 2.06 -5.16 -0.56
CA GLY A 41 2.32 -5.11 0.88
C GLY A 41 1.07 -5.42 1.69
N ALA A 42 -0.07 -4.82 1.36
CA ALA A 42 -1.35 -5.08 2.03
C ALA A 42 -1.82 -6.53 1.86
N LEU A 43 -1.59 -7.15 0.70
CA LEU A 43 -1.84 -8.58 0.50
C LEU A 43 -0.94 -9.44 1.39
N PHE A 44 0.34 -9.09 1.55
CA PHE A 44 1.23 -9.80 2.46
C PHE A 44 0.84 -9.61 3.93
N VAL A 45 0.38 -8.43 4.34
CA VAL A 45 -0.14 -8.18 5.70
C VAL A 45 -1.19 -9.20 6.10
N VAL A 46 -2.15 -9.49 5.21
CA VAL A 46 -3.27 -10.39 5.51
C VAL A 46 -2.96 -11.87 5.25
N SER A 47 -1.97 -12.16 4.39
CA SER A 47 -1.61 -13.54 4.04
C SER A 47 -0.61 -14.17 5.01
N GLU A 48 0.15 -13.35 5.73
CA GLU A 48 1.25 -13.82 6.57
C GLU A 48 0.78 -14.40 7.90
N LYS A 49 1.35 -15.54 8.30
CA LYS A 49 0.95 -16.24 9.54
C LYS A 49 1.62 -15.67 10.78
N GLU A 50 2.83 -15.16 10.63
CA GLU A 50 3.60 -14.59 11.73
C GLU A 50 3.36 -13.09 11.84
N VAL A 51 2.81 -12.69 13.00
CA VAL A 51 2.40 -11.32 13.33
C VAL A 51 3.52 -10.30 13.12
N VAL A 52 4.76 -10.67 13.43
CA VAL A 52 5.93 -9.79 13.29
C VAL A 52 6.17 -9.42 11.82
N HIS A 53 6.06 -10.39 10.92
CA HIS A 53 6.22 -10.17 9.49
C HIS A 53 5.04 -9.35 8.93
N SER A 54 3.81 -9.68 9.34
CA SER A 54 2.62 -8.91 8.98
C SER A 54 2.74 -7.43 9.40
N ALA A 55 3.23 -7.15 10.61
CA ALA A 55 3.45 -5.78 11.07
C ALA A 55 4.54 -5.04 10.27
N PHE A 56 5.61 -5.72 9.84
CA PHE A 56 6.62 -5.13 8.96
C PHE A 56 6.03 -4.73 7.59
N TYR A 57 5.22 -5.60 7.00
CA TYR A 57 4.53 -5.27 5.74
C TYR A 57 3.53 -4.10 5.93
N LEU A 58 2.87 -4.01 7.09
CA LEU A 58 1.99 -2.89 7.41
C LEU A 58 2.76 -1.57 7.49
N ALA A 59 3.94 -1.57 8.12
CA ALA A 59 4.83 -0.40 8.16
C ALA A 59 5.23 0.03 6.74
N LEU A 60 5.56 -0.94 5.87
CA LEU A 60 5.90 -0.70 4.47
C LEU A 60 4.73 -0.06 3.71
N VAL A 61 3.50 -0.53 3.90
CA VAL A 61 2.29 0.08 3.29
C VAL A 61 2.14 1.53 3.74
N PHE A 62 2.24 1.81 5.05
CA PHE A 62 2.13 3.18 5.55
C PHE A 62 3.25 4.09 5.08
N LEU A 63 4.45 3.55 4.85
CA LEU A 63 5.58 4.28 4.29
C LEU A 63 5.35 4.62 2.81
N CYS A 64 4.80 3.71 2.01
CA CYS A 64 4.38 4.00 0.64
C CYS A 64 3.33 5.11 0.60
N VAL A 65 2.31 5.06 1.47
CA VAL A 65 1.30 6.12 1.59
C VAL A 65 1.92 7.45 2.03
N GLY A 66 2.90 7.42 2.94
CA GLY A 66 3.68 8.58 3.33
C GLY A 66 4.36 9.25 2.14
N PHE A 67 5.04 8.49 1.28
CA PHE A 67 5.65 9.01 0.06
C PHE A 67 4.63 9.56 -0.95
N VAL A 68 3.45 8.95 -1.06
CA VAL A 68 2.37 9.50 -1.90
C VAL A 68 1.93 10.88 -1.42
N TYR A 69 1.92 11.16 -0.12
CA TYR A 69 1.60 12.51 0.37
C TYR A 69 2.65 13.56 -0.04
N PHE A 70 3.92 13.20 -0.18
CA PHE A 70 4.92 14.11 -0.72
C PHE A 70 4.67 14.46 -2.19
N PHE A 71 4.20 13.50 -2.99
CA PHE A 71 3.80 13.75 -4.38
C PHE A 71 2.53 14.61 -4.51
N LEU A 72 1.70 14.65 -3.47
CA LEU A 72 0.51 15.48 -3.40
C LEU A 72 0.79 16.88 -2.81
N GLU A 73 2.07 17.27 -2.66
CA GLU A 73 2.49 18.52 -2.01
C GLU A 73 1.95 18.66 -0.57
N ALA A 74 1.59 17.54 0.08
CA ALA A 74 1.01 17.48 1.41
C ALA A 74 2.08 17.13 2.46
N GLU A 75 3.16 17.91 2.50
CA GLU A 75 4.38 17.59 3.28
C GLU A 75 4.11 17.36 4.77
N PHE A 76 3.33 18.25 5.41
CA PHE A 76 3.00 18.12 6.83
C PHE A 76 2.28 16.80 7.13
N ILE A 77 1.32 16.43 6.29
CA ILE A 77 0.55 15.18 6.43
C ILE A 77 1.48 13.98 6.17
N GLY A 78 2.37 14.06 5.18
CA GLY A 78 3.36 13.04 4.88
C GLY A 78 4.33 12.77 6.04
N VAL A 79 4.84 13.82 6.69
CA VAL A 79 5.70 13.68 7.87
C VAL A 79 4.93 13.07 9.03
N VAL A 80 3.71 13.53 9.30
CA VAL A 80 2.85 12.95 10.35
C VAL A 80 2.54 11.48 10.06
N GLN A 81 2.30 11.11 8.80
CA GLN A 81 2.07 9.74 8.39
C GLN A 81 3.25 8.84 8.77
N ILE A 82 4.48 9.28 8.47
CA ILE A 82 5.68 8.50 8.79
C ILE A 82 5.91 8.44 10.31
N LEU A 83 5.82 9.56 11.02
CA LEU A 83 6.08 9.60 12.46
C LEU A 83 5.05 8.80 13.27
N VAL A 84 3.76 8.99 12.96
CA VAL A 84 2.66 8.44 13.75
C VAL A 84 2.29 7.03 13.29
N TYR A 85 2.08 6.80 11.99
CA TYR A 85 1.61 5.50 11.51
C TYR A 85 2.74 4.48 11.38
N VAL A 86 3.81 4.84 10.67
CA VAL A 86 4.96 3.93 10.49
C VAL A 86 5.71 3.75 11.82
N GLY A 87 5.95 4.85 12.55
CA GLY A 87 6.63 4.83 13.84
C GLY A 87 5.76 4.28 14.97
N ALA A 88 4.86 5.10 15.52
CA ALA A 88 4.17 4.76 16.77
C ALA A 88 3.13 3.63 16.62
N ILE A 89 2.15 3.80 15.73
CA ILE A 89 0.99 2.92 15.62
C ILE A 89 1.41 1.51 15.23
N THR A 90 2.25 1.34 14.20
CA THR A 90 2.63 -0.01 13.74
C THR A 90 3.40 -0.79 14.80
N ILE A 91 4.31 -0.13 15.53
CA ILE A 91 5.05 -0.75 16.63
C ILE A 91 4.09 -1.12 17.78
N LEU A 92 3.18 -0.23 18.15
CA LEU A 92 2.17 -0.51 19.17
C LEU A 92 1.27 -1.70 18.78
N PHE A 93 0.82 -1.77 17.53
CA PHE A 93 0.06 -2.92 17.02
C PHE A 93 0.88 -4.21 17.03
N ALA A 94 2.13 -4.17 16.56
CA ALA A 94 3.01 -5.33 16.57
C ALA A 94 3.17 -5.89 18.00
N PHE A 95 3.52 -5.05 18.96
CA PHE A 95 3.66 -5.45 20.36
C PHE A 95 2.33 -5.91 20.97
N SER A 96 1.23 -5.21 20.71
CA SER A 96 -0.09 -5.55 21.22
C SER A 96 -0.50 -6.96 20.78
N ILE A 97 -0.42 -7.25 19.47
CA ILE A 97 -0.82 -8.56 18.94
C ILE A 97 0.13 -9.66 19.42
N MET A 98 1.44 -9.40 19.49
CA MET A 98 2.42 -10.36 20.02
C MET A 98 2.13 -10.75 21.48
N LEU A 99 1.82 -9.76 22.34
CA LEU A 99 1.50 -10.01 23.75
C LEU A 99 0.20 -10.80 23.89
N THR A 100 -0.84 -10.43 23.13
CA THR A 100 -2.13 -11.14 23.15
C THR A 100 -1.99 -12.57 22.65
N ARG A 101 -1.23 -12.84 21.58
CA ARG A 101 -1.01 -14.21 21.07
C ARG A 101 -0.33 -15.10 22.11
N ARG A 102 0.70 -14.59 22.79
CA ARG A 102 1.40 -15.34 23.86
C ARG A 102 0.48 -15.67 25.03
N TYR A 103 -0.44 -14.77 25.38
CA TYR A 103 -1.41 -15.00 26.45
C TYR A 103 -2.39 -16.12 26.10
N ILE A 104 -2.93 -16.15 24.88
CA ILE A 104 -3.87 -17.18 24.43
C ILE A 104 -3.19 -18.56 24.38
N MET A 105 -2.00 -18.66 23.79
CA MET A 105 -1.28 -19.94 23.65
C MET A 105 -0.88 -20.55 25.01
N LYS A 106 -0.61 -19.73 26.02
CA LYS A 106 -0.28 -20.25 27.36
C LYS A 106 -1.50 -20.92 28.03
N LYS A 107 -2.72 -20.48 27.72
CA LYS A 107 -3.93 -20.98 28.36
C LYS A 107 -4.31 -22.39 27.90
N GLU A 108 -4.02 -22.76 26.66
CA GLU A 108 -4.29 -24.11 26.12
C GLU A 108 -3.28 -25.18 26.59
N GLY A 109 -2.12 -24.78 27.13
CA GLY A 109 -1.12 -25.72 27.64
C GLY A 109 -1.29 -26.10 29.12
N GLU A 110 -2.27 -25.51 29.81
CA GLU A 110 -2.57 -25.75 31.24
C GLU A 110 -3.90 -26.50 31.45
N GLU A 111 -4.62 -26.87 30.37
CA GLU A 111 -5.80 -27.77 30.35
C GLU A 111 -5.45 -29.10 29.65
#